data_AF-A0A367L618-F1
#
_entry.id   AF-A0A367L618-F1
#
_cell.length_a   1.000
_cell.length_b   1.000
_cell.length_c   1.000
_cell.angle_alpha   90.00
_cell.angle_beta   90.00
_cell.angle_gamma   90.00
#
_symmetry.space_group_name_H-M   'P 1'
#
loop_
_entity.id
_entity.type
_entity.pdbx_description
1 polymer ?
#
loop_
_entity_poly.entity_id
_entity_poly.type
_entity_poly.pdbx_seq_one_letter_code
_entity_poly.pdbx_strand_id
1 'polypeptide(L)'
;MPFPFVLPTTSAFSFSSSFSCDSHPSLCHSASAQRGVLRDALRRHKRLPPASRAGSLATVISSIDAYLPYLFAVDSGFSSDTPVGGESINVVLKKAPSIQWRPTLSGDIVPGRERPRVTIGSLEYEIFFGLSTLAFAYTSAARSILQPLHVTTGDFIGAKDRTTAIQTANKHLLDAASIYEYLADRSEQIPTAPPCVDVAPTTARALVSLAMAEATLLAVTKDDPYPAAVAQSRNKNDKEWMFKSTDIPKPKAHLNARLCLAASDHASKAASLLQPAAGPGINKVSSSLVRYVDDLRRTCRAKACRFLGVHAEMEGHVAEGIGWLHAGFHALDLDVKDRESKIGISLSRLRKGLAEKREDRRVEKETAWGADAGRLEETRVLEMLEAKWKKINDTMNTQVVPPLNSLLAKMPSGREVFTLQPYKPSMLGREMLEAMRSLPDGEDDAGGNEASSDDETRPLPTGAYPGTGHEYEPSPTPSGSAYY
;
A
#
# COMPACT_ATOMS: atom_id res chain seq x y z
N MET A 1 6.13 7.44 3.87
CA MET A 1 4.87 7.74 3.14
C MET A 1 4.36 6.43 2.58
N PRO A 2 3.11 5.99 2.84
CA PRO A 2 2.64 4.67 2.39
C PRO A 2 2.47 4.51 0.87
N PHE A 3 2.57 3.29 0.37
CA PHE A 3 2.38 2.97 -1.06
C PHE A 3 0.97 3.35 -1.57
N PRO A 4 0.84 4.00 -2.74
CA PRO A 4 -0.45 4.35 -3.32
C PRO A 4 -1.13 3.14 -3.99
N PHE A 5 -1.68 2.22 -3.19
CA PHE A 5 -2.43 1.08 -3.72
C PHE A 5 -3.63 1.51 -4.56
N VAL A 6 -3.93 0.72 -5.59
CA VAL A 6 -5.15 0.85 -6.38
C VAL A 6 -6.13 -0.20 -5.89
N LEU A 7 -7.37 0.22 -5.60
CA LEU A 7 -8.41 -0.71 -5.16
C LEU A 7 -8.84 -1.61 -6.34
N PRO A 8 -8.92 -2.94 -6.14
CA PRO A 8 -9.43 -3.85 -7.16
C PRO A 8 -10.92 -3.61 -7.39
N THR A 9 -11.43 -4.14 -8.51
CA THR A 9 -12.86 -4.08 -8.85
C THR A 9 -13.38 -5.47 -9.12
N THR A 10 -14.68 -5.67 -8.94
CA THR A 10 -15.30 -6.98 -9.09
C THR A 10 -16.49 -6.98 -10.06
N SER A 11 -16.85 -8.14 -10.61
CA SER A 11 -18.05 -8.34 -11.43
C SER A 11 -19.30 -8.45 -10.56
N ALA A 12 -20.48 -8.47 -11.20
CA ALA A 12 -21.67 -9.01 -10.56
C ALA A 12 -21.44 -10.49 -10.21
N PHE A 13 -22.01 -10.92 -9.09
CA PHE A 13 -22.08 -12.32 -8.68
C PHE A 13 -23.23 -12.45 -7.69
N SER A 14 -24.07 -13.47 -7.88
CA SER A 14 -25.14 -13.83 -6.96
C SER A 14 -24.77 -15.11 -6.23
N PHE A 15 -24.69 -15.07 -4.90
CA PHE A 15 -24.42 -16.24 -4.07
C PHE A 15 -25.53 -17.30 -4.20
N SER A 16 -26.79 -16.90 -4.35
CA SER A 16 -27.92 -17.85 -4.45
C SER A 16 -27.84 -18.76 -5.70
N SER A 17 -27.08 -18.32 -6.72
CA SER A 17 -26.79 -19.10 -7.93
C SER A 17 -25.85 -20.29 -7.71
N SER A 18 -24.98 -20.19 -6.70
CA SER A 18 -23.91 -21.18 -6.43
C SER A 18 -24.10 -21.87 -5.08
N PHE A 19 -24.86 -21.26 -4.18
CA PHE A 19 -25.03 -21.68 -2.79
C PHE A 19 -26.51 -21.64 -2.37
N SER A 20 -26.89 -22.50 -1.44
CA SER A 20 -28.12 -22.39 -0.63
C SER A 20 -27.79 -22.54 0.83
N CYS A 21 -28.65 -22.02 1.71
CA CYS A 21 -28.55 -22.27 3.14
C CYS A 21 -29.91 -22.74 3.64
N ASP A 22 -29.97 -23.98 4.12
CA ASP A 22 -31.24 -24.59 4.52
C ASP A 22 -31.70 -24.04 5.87
N SER A 23 -30.76 -23.72 6.77
CA SER A 23 -31.09 -23.14 8.07
C SER A 23 -31.42 -21.64 8.01
N HIS A 24 -30.86 -20.92 7.03
CA HIS A 24 -31.03 -19.48 6.86
C HIS A 24 -31.24 -19.12 5.37
N PRO A 25 -32.44 -19.36 4.81
CA PRO A 25 -32.70 -19.21 3.37
C PRO A 25 -32.36 -17.83 2.79
N SER A 26 -32.45 -16.78 3.61
CA SER A 26 -32.13 -15.41 3.18
C SER A 26 -30.62 -15.09 3.14
N LEU A 27 -29.75 -15.91 3.75
CA LEU A 27 -28.32 -15.61 3.89
C LEU A 27 -27.61 -15.33 2.55
N CYS A 28 -27.81 -16.20 1.55
CA CYS A 28 -27.18 -16.05 0.24
C CYS A 28 -27.70 -14.83 -0.52
N HIS A 29 -28.97 -14.47 -0.32
CA HIS A 29 -29.57 -13.28 -0.92
C HIS A 29 -28.99 -12.01 -0.28
N SER A 30 -28.93 -11.95 1.05
CA SER A 30 -28.33 -10.83 1.79
C SER A 30 -26.84 -10.67 1.47
N ALA A 31 -26.09 -11.76 1.37
CA ALA A 31 -24.68 -11.71 0.94
C ALA A 31 -24.53 -11.12 -0.47
N SER A 32 -25.42 -11.48 -1.40
CA SER A 32 -25.43 -10.94 -2.77
C SER A 32 -25.75 -9.45 -2.80
N ALA A 33 -26.73 -9.02 -2.00
CA ALA A 33 -27.11 -7.62 -1.86
C ALA A 33 -25.94 -6.77 -1.35
N GLN A 34 -25.29 -7.19 -0.26
CA GLN A 34 -24.14 -6.47 0.31
C GLN A 34 -22.93 -6.47 -0.64
N ARG A 35 -22.70 -7.57 -1.36
CA ARG A 35 -21.68 -7.61 -2.41
C ARG A 35 -21.96 -6.62 -3.54
N GLY A 36 -23.23 -6.43 -3.90
CA GLY A 36 -23.69 -5.42 -4.85
C GLY A 36 -23.34 -4.00 -4.40
N VAL A 37 -23.62 -3.68 -3.13
CA VAL A 37 -23.26 -2.39 -2.50
C VAL A 37 -21.75 -2.16 -2.56
N LEU A 38 -20.95 -3.16 -2.18
CA LEU A 38 -19.49 -3.09 -2.27
C LEU A 38 -19.01 -2.83 -3.70
N ARG A 39 -19.51 -3.61 -4.66
CA ARG A 39 -19.15 -3.45 -6.08
C ARG A 39 -19.43 -2.03 -6.56
N ASP A 40 -20.57 -1.46 -6.19
CA ASP A 40 -20.96 -0.11 -6.61
C ASP A 40 -20.10 0.96 -5.94
N ALA A 41 -19.74 0.79 -4.65
CA ALA A 41 -18.79 1.65 -3.96
C ALA A 41 -17.41 1.65 -4.65
N LEU A 42 -16.88 0.47 -5.01
CA LEU A 42 -15.62 0.33 -5.73
C LEU A 42 -15.67 0.95 -7.14
N ARG A 43 -16.78 0.77 -7.86
CA ARG A 43 -16.99 1.39 -9.18
C ARG A 43 -17.01 2.91 -9.08
N ARG A 44 -17.74 3.48 -8.12
CA ARG A 44 -17.77 4.92 -7.87
C ARG A 44 -16.37 5.43 -7.54
N HIS A 45 -15.67 4.78 -6.61
CA HIS A 45 -14.28 5.14 -6.26
C HIS A 45 -13.35 5.16 -7.48
N LYS A 46 -13.39 4.11 -8.32
CA LYS A 46 -12.55 4.01 -9.54
C LYS A 46 -12.81 5.18 -10.51
N ARG A 47 -14.08 5.56 -10.69
CA ARG A 47 -14.51 6.61 -11.63
C ARG A 47 -14.16 8.02 -11.16
N LEU A 48 -13.93 8.22 -9.86
CA LEU A 48 -13.55 9.52 -9.32
C LEU A 48 -12.16 9.96 -9.83
N PRO A 49 -11.99 11.26 -10.13
CA PRO A 49 -10.68 11.87 -10.32
C PRO A 49 -9.76 11.58 -9.12
N PRO A 50 -8.44 11.43 -9.31
CA PRO A 50 -7.51 11.12 -8.21
C PRO A 50 -7.65 12.01 -6.97
N ALA A 51 -7.90 13.31 -7.16
CA ALA A 51 -8.02 14.28 -6.07
C ALA A 51 -9.30 14.13 -5.21
N SER A 52 -10.34 13.44 -5.70
CA SER A 52 -11.57 13.22 -4.93
C SER A 52 -11.70 11.81 -4.37
N ARG A 53 -10.74 10.92 -4.68
CA ARG A 53 -10.76 9.53 -4.20
C ARG A 53 -10.63 9.41 -2.70
N ALA A 54 -9.83 10.27 -2.06
CA ALA A 54 -9.63 10.29 -0.62
C ALA A 54 -10.96 10.37 0.15
N GLY A 55 -11.86 11.27 -0.26
CA GLY A 55 -13.17 11.45 0.37
C GLY A 55 -14.13 10.27 0.25
N SER A 56 -13.89 9.35 -0.69
CA SER A 56 -14.73 8.17 -0.90
C SER A 56 -14.26 6.92 -0.15
N LEU A 57 -13.06 6.95 0.46
CA LEU A 57 -12.47 5.79 1.13
C LEU A 57 -13.31 5.31 2.31
N ALA A 58 -13.88 6.23 3.10
CA ALA A 58 -14.74 5.87 4.23
C ALA A 58 -15.98 5.07 3.80
N THR A 59 -16.60 5.44 2.67
CA THR A 59 -17.72 4.69 2.09
C THR A 59 -17.31 3.30 1.63
N VAL A 60 -16.12 3.17 1.02
CA VAL A 60 -15.59 1.87 0.61
C VAL A 60 -15.35 0.97 1.84
N ILE A 61 -14.65 1.48 2.85
CA ILE A 61 -14.39 0.75 4.11
C ILE A 61 -15.69 0.26 4.73
N SER A 62 -16.67 1.17 4.92
CA SER A 62 -17.97 0.81 5.49
C SER A 62 -18.74 -0.22 4.66
N SER A 63 -18.63 -0.18 3.32
CA SER A 63 -19.28 -1.17 2.45
C SER A 63 -18.61 -2.54 2.56
N ILE A 64 -17.30 -2.60 2.77
CA ILE A 64 -16.58 -3.86 3.00
C ILE A 64 -16.92 -4.42 4.38
N ASP A 65 -16.90 -3.58 5.42
CA ASP A 65 -17.23 -3.97 6.80
C ASP A 65 -18.68 -4.48 6.92
N ALA A 66 -19.60 -3.94 6.11
CA ALA A 66 -20.97 -4.45 6.04
C ALA A 66 -21.08 -5.79 5.29
N TYR A 67 -20.20 -6.04 4.31
CA TYR A 67 -20.21 -7.25 3.50
C TYR A 67 -19.51 -8.45 4.16
N LEU A 68 -18.35 -8.23 4.78
CA LEU A 68 -17.51 -9.29 5.34
C LEU A 68 -18.26 -10.25 6.29
N PRO A 69 -19.12 -9.78 7.21
CA PRO A 69 -19.87 -10.68 8.09
C PRO A 69 -20.72 -11.70 7.34
N TYR A 70 -21.36 -11.31 6.24
CA TYR A 70 -22.14 -12.23 5.41
C TYR A 70 -21.25 -13.21 4.65
N LEU A 71 -20.12 -12.73 4.13
CA LEU A 71 -19.15 -13.60 3.46
C LEU A 71 -18.59 -14.66 4.41
N PHE A 72 -18.20 -14.28 5.63
CA PHE A 72 -17.72 -15.22 6.64
C PHE A 72 -18.81 -16.16 7.17
N ALA A 73 -20.07 -15.72 7.23
CA ALA A 73 -21.18 -16.59 7.58
C ALA A 73 -21.44 -17.67 6.52
N VAL A 74 -21.33 -17.32 5.23
CA VAL A 74 -21.42 -18.30 4.13
C VAL A 74 -20.24 -19.28 4.18
N ASP A 75 -19.03 -18.79 4.46
CA ASP A 75 -17.81 -19.61 4.60
C ASP A 75 -17.89 -20.59 5.77
N SER A 76 -18.31 -20.11 6.94
CA SER A 76 -18.46 -20.93 8.14
C SER A 76 -19.54 -22.00 7.96
N GLY A 77 -20.54 -21.75 7.11
CA GLY A 77 -21.63 -22.70 6.84
C GLY A 77 -21.19 -23.99 6.15
N PHE A 78 -19.96 -24.09 5.64
CA PHE A 78 -19.38 -25.34 5.14
C PHE A 78 -18.76 -26.21 6.24
N SER A 79 -18.51 -25.65 7.42
CA SER A 79 -17.91 -26.36 8.56
C SER A 79 -18.94 -26.46 9.68
N SER A 80 -19.38 -27.69 10.00
CA SER A 80 -20.35 -27.94 11.08
C SER A 80 -19.87 -27.50 12.47
N ASP A 81 -18.56 -27.34 12.64
CA ASP A 81 -17.91 -27.19 13.94
C ASP A 81 -17.70 -25.72 14.37
N THR A 82 -18.04 -24.77 13.49
CA THR A 82 -17.79 -23.33 13.73
C THR A 82 -19.11 -22.56 13.84
N PRO A 83 -19.68 -22.41 15.05
CA PRO A 83 -20.92 -21.65 15.21
C PRO A 83 -20.71 -20.16 14.91
N VAL A 84 -21.64 -19.55 14.17
CA VAL A 84 -21.68 -18.11 13.89
C VAL A 84 -22.77 -17.49 14.75
N GLY A 85 -22.43 -16.48 15.56
CA GLY A 85 -23.41 -15.88 16.49
C GLY A 85 -23.99 -16.86 17.51
N GLY A 86 -23.33 -18.01 17.73
CA GLY A 86 -23.83 -19.11 18.56
C GLY A 86 -24.83 -20.04 17.85
N GLU A 87 -24.97 -19.93 16.53
CA GLU A 87 -25.84 -20.77 15.71
C GLU A 87 -25.07 -21.59 14.68
N SER A 88 -25.58 -22.78 14.35
CA SER A 88 -25.07 -23.61 13.27
C SER A 88 -25.71 -23.18 11.93
N ILE A 89 -24.87 -22.76 10.99
CA ILE A 89 -25.28 -22.45 9.62
C ILE A 89 -24.96 -23.66 8.75
N ASN A 90 -25.88 -24.06 7.87
CA ASN A 90 -25.64 -25.16 6.92
C ASN A 90 -25.76 -24.64 5.49
N VAL A 91 -24.62 -24.44 4.84
CA VAL A 91 -24.53 -23.97 3.46
C VAL A 91 -24.22 -25.14 2.53
N VAL A 92 -25.02 -25.27 1.48
CA VAL A 92 -24.90 -26.29 0.44
C VAL A 92 -24.37 -25.65 -0.84
N LEU A 93 -23.28 -26.22 -1.38
CA LEU A 93 -22.74 -25.85 -2.69
C LEU A 93 -23.59 -26.48 -3.81
N LYS A 94 -24.28 -25.67 -4.60
CA LYS A 94 -25.05 -26.11 -5.77
C LYS A 94 -24.17 -26.23 -7.02
N LYS A 95 -23.33 -25.24 -7.23
CA LYS A 95 -22.47 -25.09 -8.41
C LYS A 95 -21.18 -24.39 -7.99
N ALA A 96 -20.06 -24.78 -8.58
CA ALA A 96 -18.80 -24.07 -8.38
C ALA A 96 -18.97 -22.56 -8.70
N PRO A 97 -18.62 -21.66 -7.77
CA PRO A 97 -18.77 -20.23 -8.00
C PRO A 97 -17.85 -19.80 -9.14
N SER A 98 -18.27 -18.79 -9.90
CA SER A 98 -17.45 -18.19 -10.96
C SER A 98 -17.43 -16.68 -10.74
N ILE A 99 -16.52 -16.23 -9.89
CA ILE A 99 -16.45 -14.84 -9.46
C ILE A 99 -15.29 -14.17 -10.20
N GLN A 100 -15.47 -12.94 -10.70
CA GLN A 100 -14.39 -12.24 -11.42
C GLN A 100 -13.93 -11.00 -10.69
N TRP A 101 -12.63 -10.95 -10.39
CA TRP A 101 -11.94 -9.79 -9.86
C TRP A 101 -10.97 -9.21 -10.86
N ARG A 102 -10.69 -7.91 -10.74
CA ARG A 102 -9.61 -7.25 -11.47
C ARG A 102 -8.45 -6.99 -10.50
N PRO A 103 -7.38 -7.80 -10.57
CA PRO A 103 -6.22 -7.63 -9.70
C PRO A 103 -5.47 -6.32 -9.97
N THR A 104 -4.76 -5.81 -8.97
CA THR A 104 -4.03 -4.53 -9.02
C THR A 104 -2.55 -4.64 -8.68
N LEU A 105 -2.09 -5.78 -8.15
CA LEU A 105 -0.68 -6.03 -7.90
C LEU A 105 0.04 -6.64 -9.10
N SER A 106 -0.67 -7.23 -10.07
CA SER A 106 -0.06 -7.85 -11.27
C SER A 106 0.06 -6.94 -12.49
N GLY A 107 1.22 -6.96 -13.16
CA GLY A 107 1.41 -6.35 -14.49
C GLY A 107 1.62 -4.82 -14.51
N ASP A 108 2.30 -4.35 -15.56
CA ASP A 108 2.52 -2.91 -15.78
C ASP A 108 1.27 -2.27 -16.41
N ILE A 109 0.88 -1.10 -15.91
CA ILE A 109 -0.28 -0.36 -16.43
C ILE A 109 0.09 0.17 -17.82
N VAL A 110 -0.47 -0.43 -18.87
CA VAL A 110 -0.43 0.14 -20.21
C VAL A 110 -1.48 1.27 -20.26
N PRO A 111 -1.08 2.53 -20.55
CA PRO A 111 -2.03 3.63 -20.65
C PRO A 111 -3.18 3.31 -21.61
N GLY A 112 -4.42 3.54 -21.18
CA GLY A 112 -5.61 3.28 -21.98
C GLY A 112 -6.09 1.82 -22.02
N ARG A 113 -5.38 0.87 -21.38
CA ARG A 113 -5.81 -0.53 -21.30
C ARG A 113 -6.18 -0.93 -19.88
N GLU A 114 -7.37 -1.49 -19.72
CA GLU A 114 -7.79 -2.06 -18.44
C GLU A 114 -7.05 -3.38 -18.15
N ARG A 115 -6.80 -3.64 -16.87
CA ARG A 115 -6.22 -4.92 -16.44
C ARG A 115 -7.21 -6.07 -16.69
N PRO A 116 -6.73 -7.25 -17.13
CA PRO A 116 -7.58 -8.40 -17.32
C PRO A 116 -8.21 -8.83 -15.99
N ARG A 117 -9.42 -9.39 -16.07
CA ARG A 117 -10.07 -10.01 -14.91
C ARG A 117 -9.53 -11.42 -14.71
N VAL A 118 -9.49 -11.85 -13.46
CA VAL A 118 -9.23 -13.22 -13.03
C VAL A 118 -10.54 -13.82 -12.54
N THR A 119 -10.87 -14.99 -13.05
CA THR A 119 -11.99 -15.79 -12.53
C THR A 119 -11.48 -16.65 -11.38
N ILE A 120 -12.14 -16.56 -10.23
CA ILE A 120 -11.90 -17.38 -9.04
C ILE A 120 -13.07 -18.33 -8.82
N GLY A 121 -12.73 -19.56 -8.44
CA GLY A 121 -13.69 -20.65 -8.22
C GLY A 121 -13.89 -21.04 -6.76
N SER A 122 -13.35 -20.24 -5.82
CA SER A 122 -13.37 -20.54 -4.39
C SER A 122 -13.76 -19.32 -3.57
N LEU A 123 -14.50 -19.56 -2.50
CA LEU A 123 -14.88 -18.55 -1.51
C LEU A 123 -13.66 -18.01 -0.75
N GLU A 124 -12.63 -18.83 -0.56
CA GLU A 124 -11.35 -18.42 0.03
C GLU A 124 -10.74 -17.23 -0.70
N TYR A 125 -10.74 -17.27 -2.04
CA TYR A 125 -10.19 -16.18 -2.84
C TYR A 125 -11.12 -14.96 -2.86
N GLU A 126 -12.44 -15.12 -2.66
CA GLU A 126 -13.35 -13.99 -2.47
C GLU A 126 -13.06 -13.29 -1.13
N ILE A 127 -12.83 -14.05 -0.05
CA ILE A 127 -12.38 -13.52 1.25
C ILE A 127 -11.06 -12.81 1.10
N PHE A 128 -10.11 -13.42 0.37
CA PHE A 128 -8.80 -12.84 0.12
C PHE A 128 -8.92 -11.48 -0.58
N PHE A 129 -9.69 -11.40 -1.66
CA PHE A 129 -9.91 -10.13 -2.36
C PHE A 129 -10.67 -9.11 -1.51
N GLY A 130 -11.69 -9.51 -0.77
CA GLY A 130 -12.46 -8.63 0.12
C GLY A 130 -11.57 -7.99 1.21
N LEU A 131 -10.81 -8.81 1.92
CA LEU A 131 -9.89 -8.37 2.97
C LEU A 131 -8.69 -7.60 2.42
N SER A 132 -8.09 -8.02 1.30
CA SER A 132 -7.00 -7.27 0.66
C SER A 132 -7.47 -5.88 0.21
N THR A 133 -8.71 -5.77 -0.28
CA THR A 133 -9.33 -4.48 -0.63
C THR A 133 -9.47 -3.59 0.60
N LEU A 134 -9.87 -4.16 1.75
CA LEU A 134 -9.95 -3.43 3.03
C LEU A 134 -8.56 -2.92 3.46
N ALA A 135 -7.54 -3.78 3.40
CA ALA A 135 -6.17 -3.40 3.74
C ALA A 135 -5.60 -2.31 2.81
N PHE A 136 -5.89 -2.36 1.50
CA PHE A 136 -5.55 -1.28 0.57
C PHE A 136 -6.30 0.02 0.89
N ALA A 137 -7.57 -0.07 1.28
CA ALA A 137 -8.36 1.11 1.67
C ALA A 137 -7.80 1.74 2.95
N TYR A 138 -7.42 0.95 3.96
CA TYR A 138 -6.73 1.45 5.16
C TYR A 138 -5.38 2.10 4.85
N THR A 139 -4.56 1.47 4.01
CA THR A 139 -3.27 2.06 3.60
C THR A 139 -3.48 3.39 2.85
N SER A 140 -4.49 3.44 1.97
CA SER A 140 -4.87 4.67 1.26
C SER A 140 -5.43 5.75 2.20
N ALA A 141 -6.19 5.37 3.22
CA ALA A 141 -6.69 6.30 4.23
C ALA A 141 -5.56 6.85 5.10
N ALA A 142 -4.65 5.99 5.58
CA ALA A 142 -3.44 6.38 6.29
C ALA A 142 -2.64 7.40 5.49
N ARG A 143 -2.50 7.16 4.19
CA ARG A 143 -1.85 8.07 3.26
C ARG A 143 -2.58 9.41 3.18
N SER A 144 -3.89 9.44 2.91
CA SER A 144 -4.65 10.70 2.88
C SER A 144 -4.56 11.49 4.20
N ILE A 145 -4.51 10.82 5.35
CA ILE A 145 -4.33 11.47 6.66
C ILE A 145 -2.93 12.10 6.80
N LEU A 146 -1.91 11.49 6.22
CA LEU A 146 -0.52 11.98 6.28
C LEU A 146 -0.20 13.06 5.24
N GLN A 147 -0.98 13.16 4.17
CA GLN A 147 -0.72 14.09 3.06
C GLN A 147 -0.58 15.54 3.53
N PRO A 148 -1.49 16.09 4.37
CA PRO A 148 -1.40 17.48 4.82
C PRO A 148 -0.09 17.80 5.54
N LEU A 149 0.51 16.82 6.22
CA LEU A 149 1.77 17.00 6.97
C LEU A 149 2.99 17.25 6.08
N HIS A 150 2.87 17.02 4.77
CA HIS A 150 3.95 17.17 3.79
C HIS A 150 3.71 18.32 2.80
N VAL A 151 2.55 18.97 2.85
CA VAL A 151 2.22 20.11 1.97
C VAL A 151 3.00 21.34 2.41
N THR A 152 3.79 21.91 1.49
CA THR A 152 4.66 23.07 1.76
C THR A 152 4.01 24.43 1.50
N THR A 153 2.77 24.45 1.01
CA THR A 153 2.01 25.67 0.66
C THR A 153 0.79 25.91 1.54
N GLY A 154 0.47 24.97 2.43
CA GLY A 154 -0.67 25.06 3.34
C GLY A 154 -0.35 25.82 4.63
N ASP A 155 -1.39 25.98 5.44
CA ASP A 155 -1.28 26.55 6.79
C ASP A 155 -0.47 25.62 7.71
N PHE A 156 0.09 26.23 8.76
CA PHE A 156 0.84 25.51 9.78
C PHE A 156 -0.05 24.50 10.53
N ILE A 157 0.41 23.25 10.63
CA ILE A 157 -0.28 22.18 11.38
C ILE A 157 0.38 22.04 12.75
N GLY A 158 -0.40 22.25 13.81
CA GLY A 158 0.08 22.17 15.19
C GLY A 158 0.58 20.78 15.59
N ALA A 159 1.47 20.73 16.59
CA ALA A 159 2.09 19.48 17.06
C ALA A 159 1.08 18.42 17.56
N LYS A 160 -0.04 18.86 18.16
CA LYS A 160 -1.12 17.97 18.62
C LYS A 160 -1.80 17.28 17.43
N ASP A 161 -2.18 18.04 16.42
CA ASP A 161 -2.88 17.52 15.24
C ASP A 161 -1.97 16.63 14.41
N ARG A 162 -0.67 16.99 14.29
CA ARG A 162 0.36 16.13 13.70
C ARG A 162 0.47 14.79 14.42
N THR A 163 0.49 14.80 15.75
CA THR A 163 0.57 13.57 16.54
C THR A 163 -0.67 12.70 16.33
N THR A 164 -1.86 13.30 16.35
CA THR A 164 -3.12 12.59 16.09
C THR A 164 -3.13 11.98 14.69
N ALA A 165 -2.75 12.73 13.65
CA ALA A 165 -2.68 12.23 12.28
C ALA A 165 -1.73 11.03 12.15
N ILE A 166 -0.53 11.13 12.74
CA ILE A 166 0.45 10.02 12.75
C ILE A 166 -0.11 8.79 13.47
N GLN A 167 -0.74 8.97 14.64
CA GLN A 167 -1.32 7.86 15.40
C GLN A 167 -2.45 7.17 14.64
N THR A 168 -3.36 7.93 14.04
CA THR A 168 -4.49 7.38 13.26
C THR A 168 -3.99 6.66 12.00
N ALA A 169 -3.03 7.24 11.28
CA ALA A 169 -2.43 6.61 10.12
C ALA A 169 -1.70 5.31 10.50
N ASN A 170 -0.98 5.32 11.63
CA ASN A 170 -0.28 4.13 12.13
C ASN A 170 -1.26 3.02 12.51
N LYS A 171 -2.40 3.35 13.12
CA LYS A 171 -3.46 2.37 13.39
C LYS A 171 -3.92 1.68 12.11
N HIS A 172 -4.24 2.44 11.06
CA HIS A 172 -4.64 1.87 9.77
C HIS A 172 -3.60 0.95 9.14
N LEU A 173 -2.31 1.27 9.25
CA LEU A 173 -1.24 0.41 8.74
C LEU A 173 -1.12 -0.89 9.54
N LEU A 174 -1.25 -0.83 10.88
CA LEU A 174 -1.24 -2.02 11.73
C LEU A 174 -2.49 -2.89 11.51
N ASP A 175 -3.65 -2.27 11.29
CA ASP A 175 -4.88 -2.99 10.93
C ASP A 175 -4.68 -3.71 9.57
N ALA A 176 -4.11 -3.03 8.56
CA ALA A 176 -3.78 -3.63 7.27
C ALA A 176 -2.77 -4.79 7.40
N ALA A 177 -1.73 -4.64 8.23
CA ALA A 177 -0.76 -5.69 8.51
C ALA A 177 -1.42 -6.92 9.16
N SER A 178 -2.30 -6.71 10.14
CA SER A 178 -3.03 -7.80 10.82
C SER A 178 -3.94 -8.58 9.87
N ILE A 179 -4.59 -7.88 8.92
CA ILE A 179 -5.41 -8.51 7.89
C ILE A 179 -4.57 -9.41 6.99
N TYR A 180 -3.41 -8.92 6.54
CA TYR A 180 -2.53 -9.73 5.69
C TYR A 180 -1.88 -10.90 6.43
N GLU A 181 -1.63 -10.77 7.74
CA GLU A 181 -1.15 -11.88 8.58
C GLU A 181 -2.21 -12.99 8.62
N TYR A 182 -3.47 -12.61 8.89
CA TYR A 182 -4.61 -13.53 8.87
C TYR A 182 -4.81 -14.20 7.50
N LEU A 183 -4.70 -13.44 6.41
CA LEU A 183 -4.80 -13.99 5.05
C LEU A 183 -3.65 -14.94 4.73
N ALA A 184 -2.43 -14.62 5.15
CA ALA A 184 -1.27 -15.46 4.94
C ALA A 184 -1.46 -16.82 5.64
N ASP A 185 -1.86 -16.81 6.92
CA ASP A 185 -2.11 -18.01 7.72
C ASP A 185 -3.23 -18.87 7.11
N ARG A 186 -4.34 -18.26 6.64
CA ARG A 186 -5.40 -19.00 5.91
C ARG A 186 -4.89 -19.60 4.62
N SER A 187 -4.12 -18.83 3.85
CA SER A 187 -3.69 -19.25 2.50
C SER A 187 -2.66 -20.37 2.50
N GLU A 188 -1.89 -20.53 3.59
CA GLU A 188 -0.96 -21.65 3.76
C GLU A 188 -1.66 -23.02 3.89
N GLN A 189 -2.95 -23.01 4.23
CA GLN A 189 -3.79 -24.21 4.32
C GLN A 189 -4.39 -24.61 2.96
N ILE A 190 -4.27 -23.75 1.93
CA ILE A 190 -4.85 -23.98 0.61
C ILE A 190 -3.84 -24.75 -0.27
N PRO A 191 -4.15 -26.00 -0.67
CA PRO A 191 -3.21 -26.82 -1.45
C PRO A 191 -3.12 -26.41 -2.93
N THR A 192 -4.06 -25.59 -3.42
CA THR A 192 -4.12 -25.17 -4.82
C THR A 192 -3.27 -23.94 -5.09
N ALA A 193 -2.63 -23.91 -6.25
CA ALA A 193 -1.88 -22.73 -6.70
C ALA A 193 -2.80 -21.49 -6.78
N PRO A 194 -2.33 -20.32 -6.31
CA PRO A 194 -3.14 -19.11 -6.35
C PRO A 194 -3.43 -18.69 -7.80
N PRO A 195 -4.64 -18.20 -8.10
CA PRO A 195 -5.04 -17.83 -9.46
C PRO A 195 -4.35 -16.56 -9.97
N CYS A 196 -3.79 -15.73 -9.08
CA CYS A 196 -2.96 -14.58 -9.42
C CYS A 196 -2.08 -14.17 -8.22
N VAL A 197 -1.14 -13.26 -8.48
CA VAL A 197 -0.20 -12.78 -7.45
C VAL A 197 -0.89 -12.04 -6.29
N ASP A 198 -2.00 -11.36 -6.55
CA ASP A 198 -2.75 -10.59 -5.55
C ASP A 198 -3.27 -11.46 -4.40
N VAL A 199 -3.47 -12.76 -4.65
CA VAL A 199 -3.96 -13.74 -3.65
C VAL A 199 -2.93 -14.81 -3.31
N ALA A 200 -1.65 -14.58 -3.65
CA ALA A 200 -0.58 -15.51 -3.33
C ALA A 200 -0.13 -15.38 -1.86
N PRO A 201 0.10 -16.50 -1.15
CA PRO A 201 0.57 -16.48 0.25
C PRO A 201 1.84 -15.66 0.46
N THR A 202 2.80 -15.77 -0.48
CA THR A 202 4.05 -15.01 -0.46
C THR A 202 3.83 -13.51 -0.58
N THR A 203 2.84 -13.09 -1.38
CA THR A 203 2.47 -11.69 -1.53
C THR A 203 1.76 -11.19 -0.26
N ALA A 204 0.91 -12.00 0.37
CA ALA A 204 0.32 -11.69 1.68
C ALA A 204 1.41 -11.40 2.72
N ARG A 205 2.37 -12.32 2.91
CA ARG A 205 3.49 -12.17 3.86
C ARG A 205 4.38 -10.98 3.52
N ALA A 206 4.56 -10.67 2.24
CA ALA A 206 5.28 -9.48 1.82
C ALA A 206 4.56 -8.20 2.22
N LEU A 207 3.23 -8.15 2.07
CA LEU A 207 2.41 -7.00 2.41
C LEU A 207 2.29 -6.79 3.93
N VAL A 208 2.31 -7.86 4.73
CA VAL A 208 2.52 -7.76 6.20
C VAL A 208 3.83 -7.01 6.48
N SER A 209 4.93 -7.50 5.91
CA SER A 209 6.27 -6.94 6.15
C SER A 209 6.36 -5.50 5.65
N LEU A 210 5.70 -5.17 4.53
CA LEU A 210 5.63 -3.81 4.02
C LEU A 210 4.88 -2.86 4.96
N ALA A 211 3.68 -3.24 5.39
CA ALA A 211 2.88 -2.44 6.31
C ALA A 211 3.59 -2.23 7.66
N MET A 212 4.31 -3.27 8.15
CA MET A 212 5.15 -3.18 9.35
C MET A 212 6.33 -2.21 9.18
N ALA A 213 7.00 -2.22 8.02
CA ALA A 213 8.06 -1.27 7.72
C ALA A 213 7.55 0.18 7.72
N GLU A 214 6.42 0.43 7.07
CA GLU A 214 5.80 1.75 6.99
C GLU A 214 5.31 2.24 8.37
N ALA A 215 4.65 1.38 9.15
CA ALA A 215 4.22 1.67 10.51
C ALA A 215 5.41 2.01 11.41
N THR A 216 6.46 1.17 11.39
CA THR A 216 7.69 1.38 12.18
C THR A 216 8.35 2.72 11.85
N LEU A 217 8.32 3.12 10.58
CA LEU A 217 8.85 4.41 10.16
C LEU A 217 8.01 5.60 10.66
N LEU A 218 6.67 5.46 10.70
CA LEU A 218 5.80 6.50 11.26
C LEU A 218 6.03 6.72 12.76
N ALA A 219 6.39 5.68 13.51
CA ALA A 219 6.76 5.81 14.92
C ALA A 219 7.94 6.78 15.11
N VAL A 220 8.88 6.78 14.15
CA VAL A 220 10.03 7.69 14.13
C VAL A 220 9.64 9.10 13.69
N THR A 221 8.75 9.23 12.69
CA THR A 221 8.33 10.53 12.13
C THR A 221 7.75 11.49 13.18
N LYS A 222 7.16 10.96 14.25
CA LYS A 222 6.66 11.76 15.38
C LYS A 222 7.77 12.59 16.04
N ASP A 223 8.95 12.00 16.20
CA ASP A 223 10.09 12.57 16.92
C ASP A 223 11.19 13.09 15.97
N ASP A 224 10.92 13.13 14.66
CA ASP A 224 11.87 13.56 13.62
C ASP A 224 11.53 14.98 13.12
N PRO A 225 12.24 16.02 13.60
CA PRO A 225 11.98 17.41 13.22
C PRO A 225 12.65 17.81 11.88
N TYR A 226 13.58 17.00 11.36
CA TYR A 226 14.39 17.41 10.21
C TYR A 226 13.61 17.47 8.87
N PRO A 227 12.70 16.53 8.56
CA PRO A 227 11.83 16.66 7.38
C PRO A 227 11.03 17.96 7.38
N ALA A 228 10.47 18.33 8.55
CA ALA A 228 9.75 19.58 8.71
C ALA A 228 10.68 20.79 8.52
N ALA A 229 11.89 20.79 9.10
CA ALA A 229 12.86 21.88 8.92
C ALA A 229 13.23 22.11 7.44
N VAL A 230 13.45 21.03 6.67
CA VAL A 230 13.71 21.12 5.22
C VAL A 230 12.50 21.67 4.46
N ALA A 231 11.28 21.22 4.82
CA ALA A 231 10.05 21.73 4.22
C ALA A 231 9.82 23.21 4.55
N GLN A 232 10.04 23.62 5.80
CA GLN A 232 9.88 24.99 6.30
C GLN A 232 10.81 25.98 5.62
N SER A 233 12.06 25.60 5.34
CA SER A 233 12.99 26.45 4.59
C SER A 233 12.49 26.85 3.20
N ARG A 234 11.47 26.14 2.69
CA ARG A 234 10.83 26.37 1.39
C ARG A 234 9.40 26.95 1.51
N ASN A 235 8.80 26.93 2.70
CA ASN A 235 7.48 27.50 2.95
C ASN A 235 7.62 28.96 3.40
N LYS A 236 7.19 29.90 2.55
CA LYS A 236 7.26 31.34 2.87
C LYS A 236 6.33 31.76 4.03
N ASN A 237 5.32 30.95 4.32
CA ASN A 237 4.31 31.24 5.34
C ASN A 237 4.67 30.65 6.71
N ASP A 238 5.63 29.72 6.78
CA ASP A 238 6.04 29.09 8.04
C ASP A 238 7.23 29.84 8.66
N LYS A 239 7.04 30.31 9.90
CA LYS A 239 8.04 31.07 10.68
C LYS A 239 8.48 30.34 11.94
N GLU A 240 8.07 29.09 12.17
CA GLU A 240 8.39 28.36 13.41
C GLU A 240 9.91 28.23 13.64
N TRP A 241 10.67 28.03 12.56
CA TRP A 241 12.14 27.98 12.57
C TRP A 241 12.80 29.22 13.19
N MET A 242 12.12 30.38 13.21
CA MET A 242 12.65 31.61 13.79
C MET A 242 12.71 31.59 15.31
N PHE A 243 11.96 30.70 15.96
CA PHE A 243 11.78 30.70 17.42
C PHE A 243 12.14 29.37 18.09
N LYS A 244 12.34 28.29 17.31
CA LYS A 244 12.68 26.96 17.84
C LYS A 244 13.75 26.28 16.99
N SER A 245 14.87 25.89 17.62
CA SER A 245 15.89 25.08 16.97
C SER A 245 15.39 23.64 16.77
N THR A 246 15.77 23.05 15.64
CA THR A 246 15.60 21.62 15.37
C THR A 246 16.44 20.82 16.35
N ASP A 247 15.83 20.25 17.39
CA ASP A 247 16.53 19.46 18.41
C ASP A 247 15.81 18.13 18.68
N ILE A 248 16.59 17.08 18.89
CA ILE A 248 16.12 15.74 19.25
C ILE A 248 16.81 15.35 20.56
N PRO A 249 16.08 14.89 21.59
CA PRO A 249 16.69 14.35 22.80
C PRO A 249 17.66 13.19 22.49
N LYS A 250 18.86 13.20 23.08
CA LYS A 250 19.95 12.25 22.77
C LYS A 250 19.52 10.77 22.77
N PRO A 251 18.78 10.25 23.80
CA PRO A 251 18.33 8.85 23.79
C PRO A 251 17.40 8.51 22.63
N LYS A 252 16.65 9.49 22.13
CA LYS A 252 15.74 9.30 21.00
C LYS A 252 16.48 9.18 19.67
N ALA A 253 17.59 9.89 19.47
CA ALA A 253 18.36 9.78 18.23
C ALA A 253 18.85 8.34 18.01
N HIS A 254 19.52 7.75 18.99
CA HIS A 254 19.99 6.35 18.88
C HIS A 254 18.84 5.34 18.78
N LEU A 255 17.75 5.54 19.53
CA LEU A 255 16.56 4.68 19.42
C LEU A 255 15.96 4.75 18.02
N ASN A 256 15.75 5.95 17.47
CA ASN A 256 15.20 6.17 16.13
C ASN A 256 16.06 5.52 15.06
N ALA A 257 17.39 5.55 15.20
CA ALA A 257 18.28 4.82 14.29
C ALA A 257 17.96 3.32 14.26
N ARG A 258 17.79 2.70 15.43
CA ARG A 258 17.47 1.26 15.54
C ARG A 258 16.07 0.94 15.04
N LEU A 259 15.09 1.83 15.25
CA LEU A 259 13.74 1.66 14.67
C LEU A 259 13.79 1.73 13.13
N CYS A 260 14.55 2.67 12.57
CA CYS A 260 14.74 2.76 11.12
C CYS A 260 15.44 1.52 10.54
N LEU A 261 16.36 0.89 11.28
CA LEU A 261 16.96 -0.38 10.86
C LEU A 261 15.96 -1.54 10.88
N ALA A 262 15.12 -1.65 11.92
CA ALA A 262 14.04 -2.64 11.94
C ALA A 262 13.07 -2.45 10.76
N ALA A 263 12.70 -1.20 10.45
CA ALA A 263 11.89 -0.90 9.27
C ALA A 263 12.59 -1.32 7.95
N SER A 264 13.92 -1.14 7.87
CA SER A 264 14.72 -1.60 6.73
C SER A 264 14.74 -3.12 6.62
N ASP A 265 14.81 -3.84 7.74
CA ASP A 265 14.77 -5.30 7.78
C ASP A 265 13.40 -5.84 7.33
N HIS A 266 12.30 -5.25 7.80
CA HIS A 266 10.94 -5.54 7.33
C HIS A 266 10.77 -5.29 5.82
N ALA A 267 11.26 -4.15 5.32
CA ALA A 267 11.23 -3.86 3.89
C ALA A 267 12.13 -4.81 3.07
N SER A 268 13.26 -5.26 3.64
CA SER A 268 14.12 -6.28 3.02
C SER A 268 13.41 -7.62 2.91
N LYS A 269 12.70 -8.03 3.97
CA LYS A 269 11.86 -9.23 3.96
C LYS A 269 10.78 -9.12 2.88
N ALA A 270 10.05 -8.00 2.82
CA ALA A 270 9.06 -7.74 1.77
C ALA A 270 9.69 -7.84 0.37
N ALA A 271 10.85 -7.21 0.14
CA ALA A 271 11.54 -7.25 -1.16
C ALA A 271 11.95 -8.67 -1.58
N SER A 272 12.40 -9.50 -0.62
CA SER A 272 12.76 -10.91 -0.89
C SER A 272 11.54 -11.77 -1.25
N LEU A 273 10.38 -11.49 -0.65
CA LEU A 273 9.14 -12.21 -0.91
C LEU A 273 8.45 -11.78 -2.21
N LEU A 274 8.68 -10.54 -2.67
CA LEU A 274 8.17 -10.01 -3.94
C LEU A 274 9.12 -10.22 -5.12
N GLN A 275 10.16 -11.04 -4.97
CA GLN A 275 11.09 -11.32 -6.07
C GLN A 275 10.33 -11.87 -7.29
N PRO A 276 10.78 -11.55 -8.52
CA PRO A 276 10.06 -11.95 -9.72
C PRO A 276 9.94 -13.47 -9.79
N ALA A 277 8.73 -14.00 -9.57
CA ALA A 277 8.43 -15.37 -9.89
C ALA A 277 8.58 -15.58 -11.40
N ALA A 278 9.20 -16.68 -11.82
CA ALA A 278 9.21 -17.09 -13.21
C ALA A 278 7.78 -17.47 -13.61
N GLY A 279 7.14 -16.68 -14.48
CA GLY A 279 5.76 -16.95 -14.89
C GLY A 279 5.11 -15.83 -15.71
N PRO A 280 3.95 -16.11 -16.31
CA PRO A 280 3.18 -15.14 -17.10
C PRO A 280 2.74 -13.94 -16.23
N GLY A 281 2.50 -12.79 -16.88
CA GLY A 281 2.40 -11.47 -16.23
C GLY A 281 1.35 -11.27 -15.13
N ILE A 282 0.37 -12.18 -14.99
CA ILE A 282 -0.65 -12.14 -13.91
C ILE A 282 -0.14 -12.70 -12.57
N ASN A 283 0.93 -13.50 -12.63
CA ASN A 283 1.63 -14.05 -11.48
C ASN A 283 2.88 -13.24 -11.12
N LYS A 284 3.11 -12.12 -11.82
CA LYS A 284 4.26 -11.24 -11.62
C LYS A 284 3.83 -9.95 -10.93
N VAL A 285 4.44 -9.64 -9.79
CA VAL A 285 4.25 -8.38 -9.07
C VAL A 285 4.64 -7.19 -9.94
N SER A 286 3.87 -6.11 -9.85
CA SER A 286 4.11 -4.85 -10.57
C SER A 286 5.49 -4.27 -10.24
N SER A 287 6.16 -3.76 -11.28
CA SER A 287 7.48 -3.14 -11.16
C SER A 287 7.48 -1.93 -10.20
N SER A 288 6.37 -1.20 -10.13
CA SER A 288 6.19 -0.06 -9.24
C SER A 288 6.21 -0.43 -7.77
N LEU A 289 5.58 -1.55 -7.39
CA LEU A 289 5.58 -2.01 -6.00
C LEU A 289 6.97 -2.51 -5.62
N VAL A 290 7.59 -3.35 -6.46
CA VAL A 290 8.95 -3.86 -6.22
C VAL A 290 9.95 -2.72 -6.04
N ARG A 291 9.89 -1.71 -6.91
CA ARG A 291 10.75 -0.52 -6.81
C ARG A 291 10.49 0.26 -5.54
N TYR A 292 9.22 0.49 -5.18
CA TYR A 292 8.87 1.21 -3.97
C TYR A 292 9.41 0.52 -2.72
N VAL A 293 9.29 -0.82 -2.62
CA VAL A 293 9.81 -1.58 -1.47
C VAL A 293 11.33 -1.49 -1.38
N ASP A 294 12.05 -1.53 -2.51
CA ASP A 294 13.51 -1.32 -2.52
C ASP A 294 13.89 0.11 -2.12
N ASP A 295 13.20 1.12 -2.66
CA ASP A 295 13.39 2.52 -2.28
C ASP A 295 13.07 2.74 -0.78
N LEU A 296 12.06 2.08 -0.23
CA LEU A 296 11.70 2.13 1.19
C LEU A 296 12.81 1.54 2.06
N ARG A 297 13.28 0.32 1.73
CA ARG A 297 14.39 -0.35 2.43
C ARG A 297 15.62 0.56 2.52
N ARG A 298 16.00 1.18 1.40
CA ARG A 298 17.13 2.10 1.30
C ARG A 298 16.91 3.38 2.09
N THR A 299 15.72 3.97 2.00
CA THR A 299 15.35 5.18 2.73
C THR A 299 15.38 4.96 4.24
N CYS A 300 14.86 3.82 4.72
CA CYS A 300 14.93 3.42 6.12
C CYS A 300 16.39 3.30 6.59
N ARG A 301 17.27 2.66 5.79
CA ARG A 301 18.70 2.55 6.13
C ARG A 301 19.40 3.91 6.13
N ALA A 302 19.07 4.79 5.20
CA ALA A 302 19.61 6.15 5.15
C ALA A 302 19.19 6.99 6.36
N LYS A 303 17.91 6.91 6.77
CA LYS A 303 17.40 7.54 8.00
C LYS A 303 18.13 7.01 9.24
N ALA A 304 18.40 5.70 9.31
CA ALA A 304 19.18 5.14 10.40
C ALA A 304 20.59 5.74 10.47
N CYS A 305 21.29 5.80 9.33
CA CYS A 305 22.61 6.45 9.24
C CYS A 305 22.52 7.92 9.69
N ARG A 306 21.52 8.67 9.24
CA ARG A 306 21.32 10.06 9.69
C ARG A 306 21.18 10.15 11.20
N PHE A 307 20.33 9.33 11.83
CA PHE A 307 20.12 9.39 13.28
C PHE A 307 21.37 8.97 14.07
N LEU A 308 22.16 8.03 13.57
CA LEU A 308 23.48 7.72 14.14
C LEU A 308 24.43 8.91 14.03
N GLY A 309 24.40 9.61 12.89
CA GLY A 309 25.18 10.83 12.70
C GLY A 309 24.76 11.97 13.64
N VAL A 310 23.45 12.15 13.85
CA VAL A 310 22.90 13.11 14.82
C VAL A 310 23.37 12.74 16.23
N HIS A 311 23.28 11.46 16.61
CA HIS A 311 23.76 11.01 17.91
C HIS A 311 25.26 11.29 18.10
N ALA A 312 26.10 11.02 17.09
CA ALA A 312 27.54 11.30 17.14
C ALA A 312 27.83 12.80 17.24
N GLU A 313 27.09 13.66 16.53
CA GLU A 313 27.24 15.11 16.63
C GLU A 313 26.87 15.63 18.03
N MET A 314 25.81 15.09 18.63
CA MET A 314 25.44 15.40 20.03
C MET A 314 26.51 14.98 21.04
N GLU A 315 27.42 14.07 20.66
CA GLU A 315 28.59 13.66 21.46
C GLU A 315 29.84 14.49 21.17
N GLY A 316 29.76 15.47 20.27
CA GLY A 316 30.89 16.29 19.83
C GLY A 316 31.75 15.63 18.74
N HIS A 317 31.35 14.46 18.25
CA HIS A 317 32.04 13.72 17.18
C HIS A 317 31.48 14.11 15.80
N VAL A 318 31.62 15.39 15.44
CA VAL A 318 31.04 15.94 14.20
C VAL A 318 31.56 15.24 12.94
N ALA A 319 32.85 14.87 12.89
CA ALA A 319 33.39 14.15 11.75
C ALA A 319 32.84 12.72 11.60
N GLU A 320 32.58 12.02 12.71
CA GLU A 320 31.85 10.75 12.69
C GLU A 320 30.40 10.97 12.21
N GLY A 321 29.77 12.07 12.64
CA GLY A 321 28.48 12.52 12.14
C GLY A 321 28.44 12.65 10.61
N ILE A 322 29.41 13.35 10.02
CA ILE A 322 29.56 13.48 8.56
C ILE A 322 29.75 12.12 7.89
N GLY A 323 30.61 11.25 8.46
CA GLY A 323 30.82 9.92 7.92
C GLY A 323 29.55 9.07 7.89
N TRP A 324 28.70 9.18 8.90
CA TRP A 324 27.38 8.56 8.90
C TRP A 324 26.45 9.13 7.83
N LEU A 325 26.49 10.44 7.55
CA LEU A 325 25.73 11.01 6.42
C LEU A 325 26.21 10.44 5.07
N HIS A 326 27.52 10.28 4.88
CA HIS A 326 28.06 9.59 3.68
C HIS A 326 27.54 8.15 3.57
N ALA A 327 27.45 7.42 4.69
CA ALA A 327 26.82 6.09 4.72
C ALA A 327 25.34 6.14 4.34
N GLY A 328 24.63 7.20 4.73
CA GLY A 328 23.25 7.48 4.33
C GLY A 328 23.12 7.70 2.82
N PHE A 329 23.97 8.54 2.23
CA PHE A 329 24.01 8.73 0.77
C PHE A 329 24.31 7.43 0.02
N HIS A 330 25.30 6.67 0.49
CA HIS A 330 25.62 5.37 -0.09
C HIS A 330 24.43 4.40 -0.03
N ALA A 331 23.66 4.37 1.07
CA ALA A 331 22.46 3.54 1.17
C ALA A 331 21.39 3.91 0.14
N LEU A 332 21.31 5.18 -0.27
CA LEU A 332 20.42 5.68 -1.31
C LEU A 332 20.99 5.54 -2.74
N ASP A 333 22.10 4.83 -2.93
CA ASP A 333 22.86 4.78 -4.20
C ASP A 333 23.22 6.17 -4.74
N LEU A 334 23.55 7.10 -3.85
CA LEU A 334 24.02 8.44 -4.19
C LEU A 334 25.53 8.51 -3.91
N ASP A 335 26.33 8.62 -4.96
CA ASP A 335 27.77 8.78 -4.81
C ASP A 335 28.11 10.22 -4.41
N VAL A 336 28.84 10.35 -3.31
CA VAL A 336 29.30 11.62 -2.73
C VAL A 336 30.35 12.29 -3.65
N LYS A 337 31.20 11.49 -4.32
CA LYS A 337 32.25 12.01 -5.22
C LYS A 337 31.67 12.63 -6.50
N ASP A 338 30.60 12.03 -6.99
CA ASP A 338 29.81 12.55 -8.11
C ASP A 338 29.08 13.85 -7.76
N ARG A 339 28.89 14.15 -6.47
CA ARG A 339 28.25 15.38 -5.99
C ARG A 339 29.24 16.52 -5.88
N GLU A 340 30.44 16.28 -5.35
CA GLU A 340 31.50 17.30 -5.29
C GLU A 340 31.88 17.81 -6.70
N SER A 341 31.87 16.94 -7.71
CA SER A 341 32.09 17.31 -9.11
C SER A 341 30.89 17.99 -9.80
N LYS A 342 29.64 17.69 -9.39
CA LYS A 342 28.40 18.27 -9.98
C LYS A 342 27.98 19.62 -9.37
N ILE A 343 28.61 20.07 -8.29
CA ILE A 343 28.36 21.40 -7.68
C ILE A 343 28.75 22.55 -8.62
N GLY A 344 29.64 22.31 -9.60
CA GLY A 344 30.12 23.30 -10.58
C GLY A 344 29.24 23.55 -11.83
N ILE A 345 28.18 22.77 -12.07
CA ILE A 345 27.38 22.87 -13.32
C ILE A 345 25.97 23.39 -13.03
N SER A 346 25.70 24.66 -13.40
CA SER A 346 24.41 25.37 -13.23
C SER A 346 23.16 24.58 -13.67
N LEU A 347 23.28 23.72 -14.69
CA LEU A 347 22.19 22.87 -15.20
C LEU A 347 21.71 21.78 -14.21
N SER A 348 22.59 21.28 -13.32
CA SER A 348 22.21 20.24 -12.35
C SER A 348 21.29 20.81 -11.25
N ARG A 349 21.57 22.05 -10.81
CA ARG A 349 20.73 22.78 -9.84
C ARG A 349 19.37 23.14 -10.43
N LEU A 350 19.31 23.51 -11.72
CA LEU A 350 18.04 23.79 -12.40
C LEU A 350 17.18 22.52 -12.55
N ARG A 351 17.78 21.38 -12.94
CA ARG A 351 17.08 20.08 -13.00
C ARG A 351 16.59 19.63 -11.63
N LYS A 352 17.40 19.85 -10.58
CA LYS A 352 17.02 19.59 -9.19
C LYS A 352 15.82 20.43 -8.78
N GLY A 353 15.86 21.76 -8.97
CA GLY A 353 14.72 22.64 -8.66
C GLY A 353 13.44 22.31 -9.44
N LEU A 354 13.56 21.85 -10.69
CA LEU A 354 12.42 21.35 -11.48
C LEU A 354 11.83 20.05 -10.92
N ALA A 355 12.69 19.12 -10.49
CA ALA A 355 12.26 17.87 -9.86
C ALA A 355 11.59 18.12 -8.50
N GLU A 356 12.14 19.04 -7.71
CA GLU A 356 11.60 19.48 -6.41
C GLU A 356 10.22 20.11 -6.60
N LYS A 357 10.07 21.06 -7.51
CA LYS A 357 8.78 21.69 -7.81
C LYS A 357 7.75 20.69 -8.33
N ARG A 358 8.18 19.65 -9.05
CA ARG A 358 7.30 18.58 -9.53
C ARG A 358 6.82 17.68 -8.40
N GLU A 359 7.68 17.42 -7.43
CA GLU A 359 7.33 16.62 -6.25
C GLU A 359 6.41 17.40 -5.30
N ASP A 360 6.71 18.66 -5.01
CA ASP A 360 5.82 19.53 -4.22
C ASP A 360 4.42 19.58 -4.86
N ARG A 361 4.34 19.72 -6.19
CA ARG A 361 3.07 19.67 -6.94
C ARG A 361 2.36 18.31 -6.85
N ARG A 362 3.09 17.20 -6.75
CA ARG A 362 2.51 15.85 -6.57
C ARG A 362 1.90 15.70 -5.18
N VAL A 363 2.60 16.21 -4.15
CA VAL A 363 2.11 16.24 -2.77
C VAL A 363 0.84 17.08 -2.70
N GLU A 364 0.87 18.31 -3.24
CA GLU A 364 -0.29 19.22 -3.28
C GLU A 364 -1.52 18.62 -3.97
N LYS A 365 -1.32 17.91 -5.09
CA LYS A 365 -2.41 17.32 -5.87
C LYS A 365 -2.85 15.94 -5.41
N GLU A 366 -2.23 15.41 -4.35
CA GLU A 366 -2.33 14.00 -3.92
C GLU A 366 -1.97 12.95 -5.00
N THR A 367 -1.44 13.38 -6.14
CA THR A 367 -1.19 12.50 -7.29
C THR A 367 0.20 11.87 -7.19
N ALA A 368 0.24 10.58 -6.83
CA ALA A 368 1.46 9.78 -6.80
C ALA A 368 2.60 10.35 -5.92
N TRP A 369 2.29 11.14 -4.88
CA TRP A 369 3.27 11.56 -3.87
C TRP A 369 3.81 10.35 -3.09
N GLY A 370 5.00 10.36 -2.52
CA GLY A 370 5.53 9.20 -1.79
C GLY A 370 5.71 7.90 -2.60
N ALA A 371 5.61 7.93 -3.93
CA ALA A 371 5.91 6.78 -4.79
C ALA A 371 7.42 6.43 -4.78
N ASP A 372 8.26 7.32 -4.26
CA ASP A 372 9.69 7.17 -4.04
C ASP A 372 10.02 6.75 -2.58
N ALA A 373 9.02 6.36 -1.80
CA ALA A 373 9.16 5.95 -0.40
C ALA A 373 9.84 6.98 0.53
N GLY A 374 9.84 8.27 0.16
CA GLY A 374 10.49 9.34 0.93
C GLY A 374 11.99 9.50 0.63
N ARG A 375 12.50 8.86 -0.43
CA ARG A 375 13.90 8.95 -0.86
C ARG A 375 14.33 10.39 -1.14
N LEU A 376 13.51 11.19 -1.82
CA LEU A 376 13.83 12.58 -2.13
C LEU A 376 13.89 13.46 -0.88
N GLU A 377 12.90 13.32 0.01
CA GLU A 377 12.86 14.03 1.29
C GLU A 377 14.12 13.72 2.12
N GLU A 378 14.45 12.44 2.29
CA GLU A 378 15.62 12.05 3.08
C GLU A 378 16.93 12.53 2.45
N THR A 379 17.04 12.51 1.11
CA THR A 379 18.20 13.07 0.41
C THR A 379 18.42 14.55 0.76
N ARG A 380 17.34 15.35 0.83
CA ARG A 380 17.44 16.77 1.18
C ARG A 380 17.85 16.97 2.64
N VAL A 381 17.36 16.13 3.54
CA VAL A 381 17.74 16.18 4.95
C VAL A 381 19.24 15.89 5.11
N LEU A 382 19.74 14.84 4.45
CA LEU A 382 21.16 14.50 4.46
C LEU A 382 22.02 15.66 3.93
N GLU A 383 21.61 16.28 2.82
CA GLU A 383 22.34 17.43 2.23
C GLU A 383 22.39 18.65 3.16
N MET A 384 21.26 18.98 3.81
CA MET A 384 21.20 20.08 4.76
C MET A 384 22.14 19.84 5.95
N LEU A 385 22.13 18.63 6.51
CA LEU A 385 22.99 18.26 7.63
C LEU A 385 24.46 18.21 7.23
N GLU A 386 24.77 17.65 6.07
CA GLU A 386 26.14 17.56 5.55
C GLU A 386 26.74 18.94 5.36
N ALA A 387 26.01 19.86 4.71
CA ALA A 387 26.47 21.24 4.52
C ALA A 387 26.72 21.96 5.85
N LYS A 388 25.83 21.76 6.84
CA LYS A 388 25.98 22.33 8.18
C LYS A 388 27.21 21.77 8.90
N TRP A 389 27.32 20.45 8.99
CA TRP A 389 28.37 19.80 9.76
C TRP A 389 29.74 19.87 9.11
N LYS A 390 29.82 19.84 7.77
CA LYS A 390 31.07 20.09 7.04
C LYS A 390 31.61 21.49 7.35
N LYS A 391 30.76 22.52 7.30
CA LYS A 391 31.15 23.89 7.69
C LYS A 391 31.67 23.94 9.14
N ILE A 392 30.96 23.33 10.09
CA ILE A 392 31.38 23.30 11.50
C ILE A 392 32.73 22.58 11.65
N ASN A 393 32.87 21.42 11.00
CA ASN A 393 34.09 20.63 11.09
C ASN A 393 35.28 21.37 10.47
N ASP A 394 35.12 21.96 9.29
CA ASP A 394 36.22 22.63 8.58
C ASP A 394 36.65 23.94 9.26
N THR A 395 35.76 24.58 10.03
CA THR A 395 36.02 25.87 10.68
C THR A 395 36.40 25.77 12.16
N MET A 396 35.88 24.78 12.87
CA MET A 396 36.02 24.69 14.34
C MET A 396 36.74 23.43 14.82
N ASN A 397 36.40 22.25 14.27
CA ASN A 397 36.83 20.99 14.89
C ASN A 397 38.03 20.34 14.19
N THR A 398 38.15 20.51 12.88
CA THR A 398 39.19 19.92 12.02
C THR A 398 39.40 18.41 12.21
N GLN A 399 38.33 17.68 12.55
CA GLN A 399 38.40 16.24 12.78
C GLN A 399 38.40 15.48 11.44
N VAL A 400 39.15 14.37 11.37
CA VAL A 400 39.18 13.51 10.18
C VAL A 400 37.90 12.69 10.10
N VAL A 401 37.24 12.72 8.93
CA VAL A 401 36.04 11.94 8.66
C VAL A 401 36.38 10.44 8.57
N PRO A 402 35.78 9.57 9.39
CA PRO A 402 36.04 8.13 9.34
C PRO A 402 35.65 7.51 7.98
N PRO A 403 36.37 6.47 7.52
CA PRO A 403 36.02 5.78 6.28
C PRO A 403 34.72 4.97 6.43
N LEU A 404 33.93 4.90 5.35
CA LEU A 404 32.60 4.27 5.31
C LEU A 404 32.56 2.86 5.94
N ASN A 405 33.49 1.99 5.56
CA ASN A 405 33.53 0.61 6.06
C ASN A 405 33.71 0.51 7.57
N SER A 406 34.42 1.47 8.19
CA SER A 406 34.61 1.49 9.65
C SER A 406 33.31 1.81 10.39
N LEU A 407 32.44 2.63 9.80
CA LEU A 407 31.15 2.99 10.37
C LEU A 407 30.14 1.88 10.17
N LEU A 408 30.07 1.30 8.97
CA LEU A 408 29.17 0.18 8.69
C LEU A 408 29.42 -1.02 9.63
N ALA A 409 30.68 -1.25 10.04
CA ALA A 409 31.03 -2.27 11.02
C ALA A 409 30.49 -2.00 12.44
N LYS A 410 30.19 -0.73 12.77
CA LYS A 410 29.59 -0.30 14.05
C LYS A 410 28.06 -0.21 14.01
N MET A 411 27.43 -0.48 12.87
CA MET A 411 25.98 -0.33 12.72
C MET A 411 25.25 -1.29 13.68
N PRO A 412 24.36 -0.79 14.55
CA PRO A 412 23.63 -1.63 15.50
C PRO A 412 22.55 -2.47 14.79
N SER A 413 21.96 -3.42 15.48
CA SER A 413 20.77 -4.14 15.00
C SER A 413 19.49 -3.33 15.17
N GLY A 414 18.50 -3.64 14.32
CA GLY A 414 17.15 -3.13 14.42
C GLY A 414 16.51 -3.38 15.79
N ARG A 415 15.53 -2.55 16.15
CA ARG A 415 14.68 -2.74 17.33
C ARG A 415 13.22 -2.69 16.91
N GLU A 416 12.48 -3.76 17.22
CA GLU A 416 11.04 -3.82 17.02
C GLU A 416 10.29 -2.90 17.99
N VAL A 417 9.19 -2.32 17.51
CA VAL A 417 8.33 -1.40 18.28
C VAL A 417 6.87 -1.85 18.33
N PHE A 418 6.42 -2.63 17.35
CA PHE A 418 5.04 -3.10 17.27
C PHE A 418 4.95 -4.61 17.40
N THR A 419 3.94 -5.06 18.13
CA THR A 419 3.47 -6.44 18.14
C THR A 419 2.09 -6.45 17.51
N LEU A 420 1.94 -7.16 16.39
CA LEU A 420 0.67 -7.24 15.68
C LEU A 420 -0.39 -7.92 16.57
N GLN A 421 -1.56 -7.29 16.63
CA GLN A 421 -2.72 -7.92 17.21
C GLN A 421 -3.36 -8.80 16.14
N PRO A 422 -3.73 -10.06 16.44
CA PRO A 422 -4.40 -10.92 15.47
C PRO A 422 -5.70 -10.27 14.99
N TYR A 423 -5.89 -10.26 13.66
CA TYR A 423 -7.14 -9.79 13.07
C TYR A 423 -8.30 -10.67 13.53
N LYS A 424 -9.41 -10.03 13.91
CA LYS A 424 -10.65 -10.71 14.31
C LYS A 424 -11.74 -10.35 13.29
N PRO A 425 -12.14 -11.30 12.43
CA PRO A 425 -13.24 -11.09 11.51
C PRO A 425 -14.53 -10.67 12.24
N SER A 426 -15.21 -9.68 11.70
CA SER A 426 -16.56 -9.32 12.13
C SER A 426 -17.52 -10.42 11.68
N MET A 427 -18.22 -11.04 12.63
CA MET A 427 -19.21 -12.08 12.36
C MET A 427 -20.63 -11.52 12.51
N LEU A 428 -21.60 -12.16 11.85
CA LEU A 428 -23.01 -11.80 12.05
C LEU A 428 -23.44 -12.09 13.50
N GLY A 429 -24.18 -11.14 14.08
CA GLY A 429 -24.82 -11.33 15.37
C GLY A 429 -26.01 -12.28 15.28
N ARG A 430 -26.39 -12.87 16.42
CA ARG A 430 -27.52 -13.80 16.52
C ARG A 430 -28.81 -13.22 15.94
N GLU A 431 -29.18 -12.01 16.32
CA GLU A 431 -30.44 -11.37 15.87
C GLU A 431 -30.52 -11.26 14.33
N MET A 432 -29.39 -10.96 13.68
CA MET A 432 -29.32 -10.88 12.22
C MET A 432 -29.44 -12.27 11.57
N LEU A 433 -28.91 -13.31 12.21
CA LEU A 433 -29.08 -14.69 11.77
C LEU A 433 -30.53 -15.15 11.92
N GLU A 434 -31.14 -14.94 13.08
CA GLU A 434 -32.54 -15.27 13.34
C GLU A 434 -33.47 -14.62 12.31
N ALA A 435 -33.22 -13.35 11.95
CA ALA A 435 -33.97 -12.63 10.93
C ALA A 435 -33.85 -13.27 9.53
N MET A 436 -32.75 -13.97 9.22
CA MET A 436 -32.53 -14.62 7.92
C MET A 436 -33.13 -16.04 7.80
N ARG A 437 -33.82 -16.51 8.84
CA ARG A 437 -34.59 -17.77 8.80
C ARG A 437 -35.88 -17.64 8.02
N SER A 438 -36.38 -16.42 7.81
CA SER A 438 -37.48 -16.18 6.88
C SER A 438 -37.03 -16.47 5.45
N LEU A 439 -38.00 -16.89 4.63
CA LEU A 439 -37.78 -16.96 3.19
C LEU A 439 -37.52 -15.56 2.64
N PRO A 440 -36.68 -15.43 1.60
CA PRO A 440 -36.50 -14.15 0.92
C PRO A 440 -37.84 -13.67 0.37
N ASP A 441 -38.17 -12.39 0.58
CA ASP A 441 -39.31 -11.77 -0.08
C ASP A 441 -38.97 -11.60 -1.58
N GLY A 442 -39.50 -12.48 -2.43
CA GLY A 442 -39.50 -12.34 -3.89
C GLY A 442 -38.39 -13.07 -4.66
N GLU A 443 -38.79 -13.73 -5.76
CA GLU A 443 -37.90 -14.22 -6.82
C GLU A 443 -37.37 -13.05 -7.67
N ASP A 444 -36.60 -12.14 -7.08
CA ASP A 444 -35.86 -11.17 -7.87
C ASP A 444 -34.61 -11.85 -8.41
N ASP A 445 -34.72 -12.32 -9.65
CA ASP A 445 -33.63 -12.73 -10.51
C ASP A 445 -32.67 -11.54 -10.73
N ALA A 446 -31.86 -11.23 -9.71
CA ALA A 446 -30.71 -10.36 -9.79
C ALA A 446 -29.55 -10.99 -10.62
N GLY A 447 -29.86 -12.04 -11.39
CA GLY A 447 -29.07 -12.64 -12.44
C GLY A 447 -29.30 -12.00 -13.82
N GLY A 448 -30.05 -10.89 -13.88
CA GLY A 448 -30.08 -10.01 -15.04
C GLY A 448 -28.66 -9.68 -15.48
N ASN A 449 -28.24 -10.31 -16.58
CA ASN A 449 -26.99 -10.09 -17.28
C ASN A 449 -27.00 -8.64 -17.81
N GLU A 450 -26.81 -7.65 -16.92
CA GLU A 450 -26.46 -6.30 -17.34
C GLU A 450 -25.10 -6.42 -18.01
N ALA A 451 -25.16 -6.58 -19.33
CA ALA A 451 -24.02 -6.51 -20.22
C ALA A 451 -23.16 -5.35 -19.73
N SER A 452 -21.91 -5.68 -19.41
CA SER A 452 -20.89 -4.72 -19.06
C SER A 452 -20.86 -3.67 -20.15
N SER A 453 -21.43 -2.48 -19.90
CA SER A 453 -21.34 -1.29 -20.74
C SER A 453 -19.91 -0.72 -20.64
N ASP A 454 -18.97 -1.55 -21.06
CA ASP A 454 -17.54 -1.31 -21.23
C ASP A 454 -17.07 -1.98 -22.56
N ASP A 455 -17.98 -2.67 -23.28
CA ASP A 455 -17.73 -3.23 -24.63
C ASP A 455 -18.26 -2.31 -25.76
N GLU A 456 -18.84 -1.15 -25.43
CA GLU A 456 -19.43 -0.20 -26.41
C GLU A 456 -18.46 0.90 -26.90
N THR A 457 -17.15 0.76 -26.70
CA THR A 457 -16.17 1.61 -27.42
C THR A 457 -14.86 0.86 -27.67
N ARG A 458 -14.91 -0.16 -28.54
CA ARG A 458 -13.70 -0.56 -29.25
C ARG A 458 -13.34 0.58 -30.21
N PRO A 459 -12.17 1.22 -30.10
CA PRO A 459 -11.75 2.21 -31.08
C PRO A 459 -11.65 1.51 -32.45
N LEU A 460 -12.40 2.03 -33.43
CA LEU A 460 -12.30 1.58 -34.81
C LEU A 460 -10.83 1.60 -35.25
N PRO A 461 -10.36 0.58 -36.00
CA PRO A 461 -9.03 0.62 -36.60
C PRO A 461 -8.87 1.91 -37.40
N THR A 462 -7.73 2.57 -37.22
CA THR A 462 -7.43 3.84 -37.89
C THR A 462 -7.51 3.64 -39.40
N GLY A 463 -8.54 4.19 -40.06
CA GLY A 463 -8.78 4.05 -41.50
C GLY A 463 -10.09 3.36 -41.91
N ALA A 464 -10.94 2.89 -40.98
CA ALA A 464 -12.24 2.29 -41.31
C ALA A 464 -13.30 3.34 -41.71
N TYR A 465 -14.02 3.10 -42.80
CA TYR A 465 -15.14 3.92 -43.26
C TYR A 465 -16.38 3.69 -42.37
N PRO A 466 -17.19 4.72 -42.03
CA PRO A 466 -18.36 4.57 -41.16
C PRO A 466 -19.33 3.52 -41.72
N GLY A 467 -19.65 2.48 -40.93
CA GLY A 467 -20.61 1.43 -41.29
C GLY A 467 -20.05 0.03 -41.60
N THR A 468 -18.71 -0.15 -41.63
CA THR A 468 -18.07 -1.41 -42.07
C THR A 468 -17.58 -2.33 -40.93
N GLY A 469 -18.01 -2.08 -39.69
CA GLY A 469 -17.49 -2.76 -38.49
C GLY A 469 -17.69 -4.28 -38.44
N HIS A 470 -18.66 -4.81 -39.17
CA HIS A 470 -18.99 -6.25 -39.18
C HIS A 470 -18.20 -7.08 -40.21
N GLU A 471 -17.48 -6.45 -41.14
CA GLU A 471 -16.79 -7.18 -42.24
C GLU A 471 -15.40 -7.71 -41.87
N TYR A 472 -14.93 -7.44 -40.65
CA TYR A 472 -13.59 -7.83 -40.17
C TYR A 472 -13.64 -8.86 -39.03
N GLU A 473 -14.61 -9.79 -39.03
CA GLU A 473 -14.53 -10.96 -38.15
C GLU A 473 -13.70 -12.09 -38.79
N PRO A 474 -12.74 -12.69 -38.06
CA PRO A 474 -12.00 -13.84 -38.54
C PRO A 474 -12.89 -15.09 -38.51
N SER A 475 -13.03 -15.75 -39.67
CA SER A 475 -13.79 -16.99 -39.81
C SER A 475 -13.22 -18.12 -38.94
N PRO A 476 -14.05 -18.96 -38.31
CA PRO A 476 -13.57 -20.07 -37.50
C PRO A 476 -13.05 -21.21 -38.40
N THR A 477 -11.81 -21.64 -38.12
CA THR A 477 -11.20 -22.83 -38.72
C THR A 477 -11.98 -24.10 -38.33
N PRO A 478 -12.34 -24.98 -39.28
CA PRO A 478 -13.04 -26.22 -38.96
C PRO A 478 -12.08 -27.26 -38.35
N SER A 479 -12.53 -27.89 -37.26
CA SER A 479 -11.91 -29.02 -36.58
C SER A 479 -11.89 -30.26 -37.48
N GLY A 480 -10.70 -30.67 -37.93
CA GLY A 480 -10.48 -31.94 -38.62
C GLY A 480 -10.37 -33.10 -37.63
N SER A 481 -11.35 -34.00 -37.69
CA SER A 481 -11.28 -35.36 -37.16
C SER A 481 -10.31 -36.19 -38.01
N ALA A 482 -9.41 -36.95 -37.38
CA ALA A 482 -8.73 -38.06 -38.02
C ALA A 482 -8.45 -39.17 -37.00
N TYR A 483 -9.06 -40.32 -37.28
CA TYR A 483 -8.72 -41.63 -36.74
C TYR A 483 -7.32 -42.05 -37.21
N TYR A 484 -6.41 -42.31 -36.27
CA TYR A 484 -5.63 -43.55 -36.06
C TYR A 484 -4.63 -43.33 -34.93
#